data_AF-A0A0D7APK6-F1
#
_entry.id   AF-A0A0D7APK6-F1
#
_cell.length_a   1.000
_cell.length_b   1.000
_cell.length_c   1.000
_cell.angle_alpha   90.00
_cell.angle_beta   90.00
_cell.angle_gamma   90.00
#
_symmetry.space_group_name_H-M   'P 1'
#
loop_
_entity.id
_entity.type
_entity.pdbx_description
1 polymer ?
#
loop_
_entity_poly.entity_id
_entity_poly.type
_entity_poly.pdbx_seq_one_letter_code
_entity_poly.pdbx_strand_id
1 'polypeptide(L)'
;MNIWEANYNTVAFTPHVCTVEDGASDKDGCDSNSYCTGDATFLGQSFTVDTNSVITIVTQFIVSDNTSTDTLFEVCSFYVEGDIIISNSAVSKTASGDTNSLEDRSGLAQLGRAFGDSMVLVLSLWNDHEANMLWLDGDYPAIVSPTSPGVARG
;
A
#
# COMPACT_ATOMS: atom_id res chain seq x y z
N MET A 1 -6.29 -6.54 3.93
CA MET A 1 -6.29 -5.50 2.88
C MET A 1 -6.15 -4.17 3.57
N ASN A 2 -4.98 -3.54 3.50
CA ASN A 2 -4.75 -2.25 4.12
C ASN A 2 -5.00 -1.18 3.05
N ILE A 3 -6.21 -0.62 3.08
CA ILE A 3 -6.63 0.43 2.13
C ILE A 3 -5.83 1.72 2.37
N TRP A 4 -5.50 2.01 3.63
CA TRP A 4 -4.84 3.25 4.02
C TRP A 4 -4.07 3.09 5.33
N GLU A 5 -2.74 3.08 5.25
CA GLU A 5 -1.83 3.25 6.39
C GLU A 5 -1.01 4.50 6.14
N ALA A 6 -1.25 5.56 6.90
CA ALA A 6 -0.66 6.84 6.59
C ALA A 6 -0.48 7.72 7.82
N ASN A 7 0.33 8.74 7.62
CA ASN A 7 0.32 9.93 8.45
C ASN A 7 0.47 11.15 7.55
N TYR A 8 0.86 12.27 8.14
CA TYR A 8 0.96 13.55 7.44
C TYR A 8 2.09 13.60 6.41
N ASN A 9 3.08 12.70 6.51
CA ASN A 9 4.29 12.71 5.68
C ASN A 9 4.24 11.67 4.56
N THR A 10 3.45 10.61 4.69
CA THR A 10 3.53 9.45 3.78
C THR A 10 2.29 8.57 3.88
N VAL A 11 2.18 7.65 2.92
CA VAL A 11 1.14 6.61 2.85
C VAL A 11 1.74 5.30 2.35
N ALA A 12 1.25 4.19 2.88
CA ALA A 12 1.36 2.87 2.29
C ALA A 12 -0.04 2.29 1.99
N PHE A 13 -0.18 1.78 0.77
CA PHE A 13 -1.31 0.96 0.36
C PHE A 13 -0.82 -0.49 0.20
N THR A 14 -1.38 -1.43 0.97
CA THR A 14 -0.75 -2.75 1.11
C THR A 14 -1.78 -3.88 1.13
N PRO A 15 -1.94 -4.64 0.03
CA PRO A 15 -2.59 -5.93 0.08
C PRO A 15 -1.71 -6.94 0.83
N HIS A 16 -2.35 -7.69 1.72
CA HIS A 16 -1.78 -8.84 2.41
C HIS A 16 -2.70 -10.03 2.18
N VAL A 17 -2.10 -11.20 1.96
CA VAL A 17 -2.82 -12.47 1.78
C VAL A 17 -2.28 -13.53 2.73
N CYS A 18 -3.11 -14.52 3.05
CA CYS A 18 -2.75 -15.62 3.93
C CYS A 18 -3.01 -16.95 3.21
N THR A 19 -2.18 -17.95 3.48
CA THR A 19 -2.44 -19.34 3.11
C THR A 19 -3.17 -20.05 4.24
N VAL A 20 -4.26 -20.73 3.92
CA VAL A 20 -5.08 -21.47 4.89
C VAL A 20 -4.40 -22.73 5.42
N GLU A 21 -3.39 -23.26 4.74
CA GLU A 21 -2.77 -24.56 5.07
C GLU A 21 -1.86 -24.52 6.32
N ASP A 22 -1.33 -23.34 6.67
CA ASP A 22 -0.35 -23.16 7.75
C ASP A 22 -0.58 -21.91 8.61
N GLY A 23 -1.62 -21.11 8.30
CA GLY A 23 -1.89 -19.85 8.99
C GLY A 23 -0.81 -18.79 8.75
N ALA A 24 0.09 -19.02 7.81
CA ALA A 24 1.15 -18.10 7.45
C ALA A 24 0.55 -16.90 6.71
N SER A 25 0.65 -15.73 7.33
CA SER A 25 0.26 -14.46 6.72
C SER A 25 1.46 -13.83 6.03
N ASP A 26 1.24 -13.19 4.89
CA ASP A 26 2.20 -12.28 4.30
C ASP A 26 2.36 -11.05 5.20
N LYS A 27 3.45 -11.01 5.98
CA LYS A 27 3.71 -9.93 6.94
C LYS A 27 4.11 -8.63 6.26
N ASP A 28 4.81 -8.73 5.13
CA ASP A 28 5.40 -7.58 4.44
C ASP A 28 4.39 -7.00 3.44
N GLY A 29 3.54 -7.84 2.85
CA GLY A 29 2.52 -7.42 1.91
C GLY A 29 3.11 -7.02 0.56
N CYS A 30 2.33 -6.29 -0.24
CA CYS A 30 2.81 -5.61 -1.43
C CYS A 30 2.59 -4.11 -1.36
N ASP A 31 3.43 -3.45 -0.57
CA ASP A 31 3.28 -2.04 -0.28
C ASP A 31 3.49 -1.18 -1.52
N SER A 32 2.60 -0.22 -1.67
CA SER A 32 2.75 0.94 -2.53
C SER A 32 2.92 2.16 -1.66
N ASN A 33 4.18 2.57 -1.48
CA ASN A 33 4.56 3.85 -0.92
C ASN A 33 5.31 4.63 -2.00
N SER A 34 4.74 5.76 -2.43
CA SER A 34 5.28 6.60 -3.51
C SER A 34 6.72 7.05 -3.22
N TYR A 35 7.01 7.41 -1.96
CA TYR A 35 8.34 7.80 -1.50
C TYR A 35 9.33 6.64 -1.63
N CYS A 36 8.96 5.45 -1.15
CA CYS A 36 9.75 4.22 -1.26
C CYS A 36 10.08 3.86 -2.72
N THR A 37 9.18 4.17 -3.64
CA THR A 37 9.38 3.96 -5.08
C THR A 37 10.00 5.13 -5.84
N GLY A 38 10.46 6.16 -5.12
CA GLY A 38 11.28 7.25 -5.67
C GLY A 38 10.54 8.54 -6.01
N ASP A 39 9.23 8.63 -5.76
CA ASP A 39 8.47 9.88 -5.88
C ASP A 39 8.22 10.51 -4.50
N ALA A 40 9.30 11.10 -3.98
CA ALA A 40 9.32 11.73 -2.66
C ALA A 40 8.50 13.03 -2.55
N THR A 41 7.89 13.49 -3.65
CA THR A 41 7.08 14.73 -3.69
C THR A 41 5.63 14.46 -4.10
N PHE A 42 5.21 13.21 -4.08
CA PHE A 42 3.86 12.82 -4.47
C PHE A 42 2.83 13.15 -3.39
N LEU A 43 3.02 12.66 -2.16
CA LEU A 43 2.09 12.88 -1.05
C LEU A 43 2.82 13.40 0.19
N GLY A 44 2.34 14.50 0.75
CA GLY A 44 2.96 15.18 1.89
C GLY A 44 2.58 16.66 1.94
N GLN A 45 3.22 17.41 2.82
CA GLN A 45 2.90 18.82 3.03
C GLN A 45 3.29 19.65 1.81
N SER A 46 2.32 20.33 1.18
CA SER A 46 2.57 21.14 -0.02
C SER A 46 3.12 20.33 -1.21
N PHE A 47 2.81 19.03 -1.26
CA PHE A 47 3.17 18.12 -2.34
C PHE A 47 2.04 17.99 -3.37
N THR A 48 2.16 17.04 -4.31
CA THR A 48 1.15 16.83 -5.37
C THR A 48 -0.22 16.50 -4.78
N VAL A 49 -0.24 15.60 -3.79
CA VAL A 49 -1.35 15.36 -2.87
C VAL A 49 -1.00 16.07 -1.56
N ASP A 50 -1.71 17.14 -1.25
CA ASP A 50 -1.39 18.03 -0.14
C ASP A 50 -2.06 17.59 1.16
N THR A 51 -1.27 17.02 2.07
CA THR A 51 -1.77 16.56 3.36
C THR A 51 -2.28 17.69 4.27
N ASN A 52 -2.00 18.97 3.96
CA ASN A 52 -2.60 20.12 4.66
C ASN A 52 -4.12 20.24 4.44
N SER A 53 -4.69 19.52 3.48
CA SER A 53 -6.10 19.58 3.09
C SER A 53 -6.81 18.24 3.28
N VAL A 54 -8.15 18.26 3.24
CA VAL A 54 -8.93 17.03 3.21
C VAL A 54 -8.77 16.36 1.85
N ILE A 55 -8.28 15.12 1.88
CA ILE A 55 -8.06 14.30 0.69
C ILE A 55 -9.18 13.25 0.60
N THR A 56 -9.76 13.10 -0.59
CA THR A 56 -10.60 11.93 -0.90
C THR A 56 -9.73 10.86 -1.53
N ILE A 57 -9.79 9.65 -0.99
CA ILE A 57 -9.05 8.50 -1.49
C ILE A 57 -10.06 7.56 -2.16
N VAL A 58 -9.77 7.17 -3.40
CA VAL A 58 -10.57 6.18 -4.12
C VAL A 58 -9.70 4.99 -4.42
N THR A 59 -10.16 3.81 -4.00
CA THR A 59 -9.53 2.51 -4.30
C THR A 59 -10.49 1.67 -5.13
N GLN A 60 -10.02 1.19 -6.27
CA GLN A 60 -10.76 0.37 -7.20
C GLN A 60 -10.17 -1.04 -7.23
N PHE A 61 -11.04 -2.04 -7.06
CA PHE A 61 -10.69 -3.45 -7.17
C PHE A 61 -11.22 -3.97 -8.51
N ILE A 62 -10.33 -4.14 -9.48
CA ILE A 62 -10.65 -4.47 -10.86
C ILE A 62 -10.52 -5.97 -11.07
N VAL A 63 -11.57 -6.57 -11.61
CA VAL A 63 -11.69 -8.02 -11.90
C VAL A 63 -11.52 -8.27 -13.39
N SER A 64 -10.96 -9.42 -13.77
CA SER A 64 -10.50 -9.73 -15.12
C SER A 64 -11.56 -9.65 -16.23
N ASP A 65 -12.83 -9.79 -15.89
CA ASP A 65 -13.95 -9.80 -16.85
C ASP A 65 -14.95 -8.63 -16.65
N ASN A 66 -14.62 -7.67 -15.79
CA ASN A 66 -15.54 -6.61 -15.33
C ASN A 66 -16.86 -7.13 -14.72
N THR A 67 -16.88 -8.38 -14.23
CA THR A 67 -18.00 -8.96 -13.48
C THR A 67 -17.57 -9.34 -12.05
N SER A 68 -18.48 -9.24 -11.08
CA SER A 68 -18.18 -9.43 -9.66
C SER A 68 -17.85 -10.87 -9.24
N THR A 69 -17.57 -11.78 -10.16
CA THR A 69 -17.40 -13.22 -9.89
C THR A 69 -16.04 -13.80 -10.28
N ASP A 70 -15.19 -13.00 -10.93
CA ASP A 70 -13.89 -13.47 -11.43
C ASP A 70 -12.72 -12.94 -10.58
N THR A 71 -11.51 -13.35 -10.98
CA THR A 71 -10.25 -13.13 -10.30
C THR A 71 -9.93 -11.64 -10.26
N LEU A 72 -9.56 -11.14 -9.08
CA LEU A 72 -9.02 -9.79 -8.92
C LEU A 72 -7.72 -9.68 -9.73
N PHE A 73 -7.73 -8.75 -10.69
CA PHE A 73 -6.66 -8.56 -11.66
C PHE A 73 -5.77 -7.36 -11.31
N GLU A 74 -6.38 -6.27 -10.84
CA GLU A 74 -5.67 -5.02 -10.57
C GLU A 74 -6.32 -4.29 -9.39
N VAL A 75 -5.50 -3.59 -8.60
CA VAL A 75 -5.99 -2.66 -7.61
C VAL A 75 -5.38 -1.29 -7.86
N CYS A 76 -6.23 -0.32 -8.20
CA CYS A 76 -5.82 1.04 -8.50
C CYS A 76 -6.26 1.97 -7.37
N SER A 77 -5.46 2.99 -7.11
CA SER A 77 -5.86 4.10 -6.24
C SER A 77 -5.73 5.43 -6.99
N PHE A 78 -6.54 6.41 -6.62
CA PHE A 78 -6.37 7.80 -7.00
C PHE A 78 -6.92 8.72 -5.91
N TYR A 79 -6.49 9.97 -5.95
CA TYR A 79 -6.81 10.99 -4.97
C TYR A 79 -7.66 12.07 -5.61
N VAL A 80 -8.51 12.70 -4.80
CA VAL A 80 -9.26 13.89 -5.21
C VAL A 80 -9.09 14.97 -4.15
N GLU A 81 -8.58 16.12 -4.58
CA GLU A 81 -8.43 17.34 -3.78
C GLU A 81 -9.19 18.48 -4.46
N GLY A 82 -10.27 18.95 -3.82
CA GLY A 82 -11.20 19.85 -4.48
C GLY A 82 -11.79 19.22 -5.74
N ASP A 83 -11.60 19.86 -6.89
CA ASP A 83 -12.07 19.39 -8.20
C ASP A 83 -10.97 18.68 -9.02
N ILE A 84 -9.80 18.43 -8.42
CA ILE A 84 -8.63 17.85 -9.11
C ILE A 84 -8.56 16.36 -8.81
N ILE A 85 -8.56 15.54 -9.86
CA ILE A 85 -8.27 14.10 -9.78
C ILE A 85 -6.76 13.91 -9.98
N ILE A 86 -6.12 13.22 -9.05
CA ILE A 86 -4.69 12.95 -9.02
C ILE A 86 -4.49 11.44 -9.10
N SER A 87 -3.95 10.96 -10.22
CA SER A 87 -3.59 9.55 -10.40
C SER A 87 -2.47 9.16 -9.43
N ASN A 88 -2.49 7.93 -8.92
CA ASN A 88 -1.40 7.42 -8.09
C ASN A 88 -0.07 7.39 -8.85
N SER A 89 1.04 7.53 -8.14
CA SER A 89 2.37 7.32 -8.72
C SER A 89 2.50 5.88 -9.22
N ALA A 90 3.28 5.65 -10.29
CA ALA A 90 3.56 4.30 -10.74
C ALA A 90 4.45 3.58 -9.72
N VAL A 91 4.03 2.40 -9.26
CA VAL A 91 4.67 1.64 -8.18
C VAL A 91 5.19 0.31 -8.73
N SER A 92 6.45 -0.05 -8.46
CA SER A 92 7.07 -1.29 -8.93
C SER A 92 7.90 -1.95 -7.84
N LYS A 93 7.50 -3.14 -7.39
CA LYS A 93 8.24 -3.93 -6.38
C LYS A 93 9.67 -4.31 -6.78
N THR A 94 9.93 -4.46 -8.08
CA THR A 94 11.31 -4.69 -8.56
C THR A 94 12.22 -3.52 -8.26
N ALA A 95 11.67 -2.32 -8.05
CA ALA A 95 12.45 -1.12 -7.73
C ALA A 95 12.85 -1.07 -6.25
N SER A 96 12.09 -1.69 -5.33
CA SER A 96 12.42 -1.68 -3.89
C SER A 96 13.41 -2.77 -3.48
N GLY A 97 13.48 -3.89 -4.23
CA GLY A 97 14.36 -5.01 -3.93
C GLY A 97 13.84 -5.97 -2.86
N ASP A 98 12.58 -5.80 -2.45
CA ASP A 98 11.93 -6.63 -1.43
C ASP A 98 11.54 -8.02 -1.97
N THR A 99 11.39 -8.97 -1.05
CA THR A 99 10.87 -10.31 -1.38
C THR A 99 9.41 -10.21 -1.78
N ASN A 100 9.02 -10.82 -2.91
CA ASN A 100 7.64 -10.77 -3.38
C ASN A 100 6.75 -11.86 -2.78
N SER A 101 6.64 -11.84 -1.44
CA SER A 101 5.86 -12.79 -0.62
C SER A 101 4.37 -12.87 -0.97
N LEU A 102 3.84 -11.83 -1.62
CA LEU A 102 2.47 -11.77 -2.14
C LEU A 102 2.27 -12.79 -3.29
N GLU A 103 3.16 -12.80 -4.28
CA GLU A 103 3.09 -13.72 -5.43
C GLU A 103 3.26 -15.18 -4.99
N ASP A 104 4.11 -15.42 -3.99
CA ASP A 104 4.31 -16.75 -3.40
C ASP A 104 3.03 -17.33 -2.78
N ARG A 105 2.01 -16.50 -2.52
CA ARG A 105 0.73 -16.87 -1.90
C ARG A 105 -0.47 -16.64 -2.81
N SER A 106 -0.28 -16.84 -4.12
CA SER A 106 -1.32 -16.67 -5.16
C SER A 106 -1.81 -15.22 -5.35
N GLY A 107 -1.08 -14.24 -4.82
CA GLY A 107 -1.22 -12.82 -5.12
C GLY A 107 -2.64 -12.26 -5.05
N LEU A 108 -3.00 -11.44 -6.04
CA LEU A 108 -4.31 -10.79 -6.10
C LEU A 108 -5.45 -11.80 -6.23
N ALA A 109 -5.23 -12.98 -6.81
CA ALA A 109 -6.26 -14.01 -6.88
C ALA A 109 -6.71 -14.48 -5.48
N GLN A 110 -5.76 -14.62 -4.54
CA GLN A 110 -6.09 -14.94 -3.15
C GLN A 110 -6.81 -13.79 -2.45
N LEU A 111 -6.39 -12.55 -2.71
CA LEU A 111 -7.09 -11.37 -2.19
C LEU A 111 -8.54 -11.28 -2.71
N GLY A 112 -8.75 -11.58 -4.00
CA GLY A 112 -10.08 -11.64 -4.62
C GLY A 112 -10.98 -12.69 -3.96
N ARG A 113 -10.44 -13.87 -3.63
CA ARG A 113 -11.17 -14.90 -2.86
C ARG A 113 -11.59 -14.38 -1.49
N ALA A 114 -10.69 -13.69 -0.78
CA ALA A 114 -10.99 -13.12 0.53
C ALA A 114 -12.12 -12.07 0.47
N PHE A 115 -12.22 -11.29 -0.62
CA PHE A 115 -13.37 -10.38 -0.81
C PHE A 115 -14.70 -11.11 -1.01
N GLY A 116 -14.68 -12.32 -1.60
CA GLY A 116 -15.86 -13.17 -1.75
C GLY A 116 -16.47 -13.61 -0.41
N ASP A 117 -15.66 -13.75 0.63
CA ASP A 117 -16.08 -14.22 1.95
C ASP A 117 -16.58 -13.08 2.88
N SER A 118 -16.72 -11.85 2.36
CA SER A 118 -16.99 -10.61 3.09
C SER A 118 -15.85 -10.19 4.03
N MET A 119 -15.55 -8.89 4.03
CA MET A 119 -14.57 -8.29 4.94
C MET A 119 -15.22 -7.24 5.83
N VAL A 120 -14.62 -7.00 6.99
CA VAL A 120 -15.04 -5.97 7.94
C VAL A 120 -14.18 -4.72 7.75
N LEU A 121 -14.81 -3.54 7.69
CA LEU A 121 -14.10 -2.26 7.72
C LEU A 121 -13.53 -2.01 9.11
N VAL A 122 -12.23 -1.72 9.18
CA VAL A 122 -11.53 -1.35 10.41
C VAL A 122 -11.06 0.10 10.28
N LEU A 123 -11.29 0.89 11.34
CA LEU A 123 -10.74 2.23 11.50
C LEU A 123 -9.93 2.24 12.78
N SER A 124 -8.66 2.64 12.70
CA SER A 124 -7.73 2.64 13.83
C SER A 124 -6.78 3.83 13.79
N LEU A 125 -6.22 4.15 14.95
CA LEU A 125 -5.13 5.11 15.13
C LEU A 125 -4.20 4.54 16.19
N TRP A 126 -2.91 4.44 15.89
CA TRP A 126 -1.97 3.69 16.72
C TRP A 126 -0.53 4.22 16.55
N ASN A 127 0.32 3.89 17.51
CA ASN A 127 1.77 4.03 17.43
C ASN A 127 2.40 2.63 17.36
N ASP A 128 3.60 2.55 16.80
CA ASP A 128 4.30 1.28 16.63
C ASP A 128 5.40 1.12 17.68
N HIS A 129 5.25 0.14 18.57
CA HIS A 129 6.23 -0.18 19.61
C HIS A 129 7.37 -1.08 19.11
N GLU A 130 7.22 -1.71 17.94
CA GLU A 130 8.17 -2.67 17.41
C GLU A 130 9.20 -1.99 16.49
N ALA A 131 8.72 -1.19 15.53
CA ALA A 131 9.57 -0.54 14.55
C ALA A 131 9.45 1.00 14.52
N ASN A 132 8.78 1.60 15.51
CA ASN A 132 8.62 3.05 15.67
C ASN A 132 8.04 3.74 14.43
N MET A 133 7.24 3.03 13.63
CA MET A 133 6.64 3.51 12.39
C MET A 133 7.64 3.80 11.26
N LEU A 134 8.92 3.47 11.44
CA LEU A 134 9.98 3.72 10.45
C LEU A 134 9.75 3.00 9.13
N TRP A 135 9.09 1.83 9.16
CA TRP A 135 8.70 1.08 7.97
C TRP A 135 7.65 1.81 7.12
N LEU A 136 7.00 2.84 7.68
CA LEU A 136 6.06 3.70 6.99
C LEU A 136 6.71 5.04 6.62
N ASP A 137 7.32 5.75 7.58
CA ASP A 137 7.68 7.17 7.46
C ASP A 137 9.14 7.55 7.76
N GLY A 138 10.05 6.58 7.76
CA GLY A 138 11.46 6.84 7.97
C GLY A 138 12.37 5.97 7.11
N ASP A 139 13.60 5.79 7.57
CA ASP A 139 14.58 4.89 6.98
C ASP A 139 14.48 3.50 7.62
N TYR A 140 14.07 2.49 6.85
CA TYR A 140 13.90 1.13 7.35
C TYR A 140 14.43 0.05 6.40
N PRO A 141 15.26 -0.90 6.87
CA PRO A 141 15.78 -1.02 8.24
C PRO A 141 16.80 0.09 8.58
N ALA A 142 16.75 0.64 9.80
CA ALA A 142 17.55 1.80 10.23
C ALA A 142 19.09 1.62 10.16
N ILE A 143 19.57 0.38 9.99
CA ILE A 143 20.99 0.05 9.85
C ILE A 143 21.48 0.06 8.39
N VAL A 144 20.57 0.18 7.43
CA VAL A 144 20.86 0.19 6.00
C VAL A 144 20.92 1.63 5.52
N SER A 145 21.79 1.93 4.53
CA SER A 145 21.89 3.28 3.98
C SER A 145 20.56 3.73 3.40
N PRO A 146 20.07 4.96 3.71
CA PRO A 146 18.86 5.55 3.11
C PRO A 146 18.91 5.65 1.58
N THR A 147 20.11 5.68 1.01
CA THR A 147 20.31 5.71 -0.44
C THR A 147 20.09 4.34 -1.11
N SER A 148 19.91 3.28 -0.33
CA SER A 148 19.62 1.95 -0.87
C SER A 148 18.14 1.92 -1.29
N PRO A 149 17.82 1.34 -2.46
CA PRO A 149 16.43 1.23 -2.89
C PRO A 149 15.55 0.56 -1.82
N GLY A 150 14.34 1.07 -1.62
CA GLY A 150 13.36 0.54 -0.66
C GLY A 150 13.54 0.94 0.81
N VAL A 151 14.64 1.62 1.16
CA VAL A 151 14.95 1.97 2.56
C VAL A 151 14.26 3.25 3.02
N ALA A 152 14.36 4.33 2.26
CA ALA A 152 13.77 5.62 2.63
C ALA A 152 12.28 5.63 2.24
N ARG A 153 11.39 5.94 3.20
CA ARG A 153 9.92 5.80 3.07
C ARG A 153 9.13 7.05 3.47
N GLY A 154 9.80 8.06 4.03
CA GLY A 154 9.27 9.37 4.42
C GLY A 154 10.37 10.32 4.86
#